data_AF-A0A2V4WCU2-F1
#
_entry.id   AF-A0A2V4WCU2-F1
#
_cell.length_a   1.000
_cell.length_b   1.000
_cell.length_c   1.000
_cell.angle_alpha   90.00
_cell.angle_beta   90.00
_cell.angle_gamma   90.00
#
_symmetry.space_group_name_H-M   'P 1'
#
loop_
_entity.id
_entity.type
_entity.pdbx_description
1 polymer ?
#
loop_
_entity_poly.entity_id
_entity_poly.type
_entity_poly.pdbx_seq_one_letter_code
_entity_poly.pdbx_strand_id
1 'polypeptide(L)'
;MQIQVVPQKSSGEAQIIAKLDESIIRDGSWVMFEIINPAIKGPIWLQADYEGEGIYTTKTTLPSKSYTLLGHFYAAGGFHFSRQYEPQTNSNLN
;
A
#
# COMPACT_ATOMS: atom_id res chain seq x y z
N MET A 1 -9.48 -2.49 -4.28
CA MET A 1 -8.03 -2.24 -4.12
C MET A 1 -7.28 -3.55 -4.03
N GLN A 2 -6.25 -3.73 -4.87
CA GLN A 2 -5.23 -4.76 -4.73
C GLN A 2 -3.93 -4.09 -4.29
N ILE A 3 -3.24 -4.65 -3.31
CA ILE A 3 -1.97 -4.12 -2.80
C ILE A 3 -0.85 -5.08 -3.18
N GLN A 4 0.24 -4.54 -3.69
CA GLN A 4 1.45 -5.28 -4.03
C GLN A 4 2.65 -4.60 -3.38
N VAL A 5 3.56 -5.40 -2.84
CA VAL A 5 4.85 -4.96 -2.30
C VAL A 5 5.95 -5.49 -3.20
N VAL A 6 6.74 -4.59 -3.80
CA VAL A 6 7.83 -4.93 -4.73
C VAL A 6 9.17 -4.55 -4.09
N PRO A 7 9.96 -5.54 -3.61
CA PRO A 7 11.30 -5.28 -3.08
C PRO A 7 12.20 -4.62 -4.13
N GLN A 8 12.95 -3.59 -3.71
CA GLN A 8 13.94 -2.93 -4.57
C GLN A 8 15.32 -3.58 -4.37
N LYS A 9 16.02 -3.84 -5.47
CA LYS A 9 17.23 -4.69 -5.51
C LYS A 9 18.43 -4.18 -4.68
N SER A 10 18.43 -2.92 -4.21
CA SER A 10 19.65 -2.26 -3.74
C SER A 10 19.63 -1.63 -2.35
N SER A 11 18.50 -1.55 -1.63
CA SER A 11 18.42 -0.68 -0.43
C SER A 11 17.62 -1.22 0.75
N GLY A 12 17.02 -2.42 0.66
CA GLY A 12 16.03 -2.84 1.67
C GLY A 12 14.73 -2.01 1.62
N GLU A 13 14.63 -1.09 0.67
CA GLU A 13 13.40 -0.39 0.33
C GLU A 13 12.47 -1.31 -0.47
N ALA A 14 11.18 -1.04 -0.35
CA ALA A 14 10.15 -1.59 -1.18
C ALA A 14 9.32 -0.47 -1.80
N GLN A 15 8.82 -0.73 -3.00
CA GLN A 15 7.75 0.05 -3.58
C GLN A 15 6.43 -0.63 -3.20
N ILE A 16 5.50 0.14 -2.65
CA ILE A 16 4.13 -0.31 -2.37
C ILE A 16 3.25 0.25 -3.48
N ILE A 17 2.47 -0.62 -4.11
CA ILE A 17 1.58 -0.31 -5.23
C ILE A 17 0.16 -0.67 -4.82
N ALA A 18 -0.75 0.28 -4.88
CA ALA A 18 -2.19 0.04 -4.82
C ALA A 18 -2.78 0.18 -6.22
N LYS A 19 -3.56 -0.84 -6.62
CA LYS A 19 -4.37 -0.82 -7.84
C LYS A 19 -5.84 -0.75 -7.49
N LEU A 20 -6.52 0.25 -8.04
CA LEU A 20 -7.95 0.47 -7.93
C LEU A 20 -8.59 0.47 -9.32
N ASP A 21 -9.91 0.32 -9.36
CA ASP A 21 -10.67 0.53 -10.59
C ASP A 21 -10.68 2.04 -10.90
N GLU A 22 -10.23 2.45 -12.08
CA GLU A 22 -10.15 3.88 -12.44
C GLU A 22 -11.52 4.58 -12.34
N SER A 23 -12.62 3.85 -12.54
CA SER A 23 -13.97 4.41 -12.53
C SER A 23 -14.40 4.97 -11.17
N ILE A 24 -13.75 4.54 -10.08
CA ILE A 24 -14.04 5.01 -8.71
C ILE A 24 -13.15 6.18 -8.29
N ILE A 25 -12.14 6.53 -9.10
CA ILE A 25 -11.22 7.62 -8.82
C ILE A 25 -11.81 8.92 -9.36
N ARG A 26 -11.80 9.94 -8.49
CA ARG A 26 -12.30 11.30 -8.76
C ARG A 26 -11.28 12.31 -8.25
N ASP A 27 -11.35 13.54 -8.75
CA ASP A 27 -10.55 14.66 -8.24
C ASP A 27 -10.67 14.77 -6.71
N GLY A 28 -9.54 14.74 -6.01
CA GLY A 28 -9.47 14.73 -4.56
C GLY A 28 -9.46 13.33 -3.92
N SER A 29 -9.42 12.26 -4.71
CA SER A 29 -9.21 10.89 -4.19
C SER A 29 -7.73 10.63 -3.91
N TRP A 30 -7.41 9.95 -2.82
CA TRP A 30 -6.04 9.69 -2.41
C TRP A 30 -5.90 8.37 -1.64
N VAL A 31 -4.68 7.84 -1.62
CA VAL A 31 -4.35 6.59 -0.95
C VAL A 31 -3.31 6.84 0.14
N MET A 32 -3.54 6.23 1.31
CA MET A 32 -2.54 6.09 2.36
C MET A 32 -2.23 4.62 2.61
N PHE A 33 -1.01 4.35 3.08
CA PHE A 33 -0.63 3.08 3.65
C PHE A 33 -0.31 3.26 5.13
N GLU A 34 -0.80 2.33 5.95
CA GLU A 34 -0.48 2.22 7.37
C GLU A 34 0.34 0.95 7.59
N ILE A 35 1.53 1.10 8.15
CA ILE A 35 2.41 -0.02 8.51
C ILE A 35 2.43 -0.12 10.04
N ILE A 36 1.92 -1.24 10.55
CA ILE A 36 1.91 -1.56 11.97
C ILE A 36 2.97 -2.62 12.20
N ASN A 37 3.96 -2.32 13.04
CA ASN A 37 4.96 -3.30 13.45
C ASN A 37 5.11 -3.25 15.00
N PRO A 38 5.04 -4.40 15.69
CA PRO A 38 5.07 -4.44 17.16
C PRO A 38 6.41 -3.99 17.76
N ALA A 39 7.49 -3.94 16.97
CA ALA A 39 8.81 -3.51 17.39
C ALA A 39 9.02 -1.98 17.33
N ILE A 40 8.08 -1.22 16.76
CA ILE A 40 8.13 0.25 16.65
C ILE A 40 6.98 0.90 17.43
N LYS A 41 7.21 2.11 17.95
CA LYS A 41 6.18 2.85 18.70
C LYS A 41 5.23 3.56 17.73
N GLY A 42 4.12 2.90 17.44
CA GLY A 42 3.02 3.44 16.63
C GLY A 42 3.13 3.13 15.13
N PRO A 43 2.07 3.42 14.36
CA PRO A 43 2.02 3.14 12.93
C PRO A 43 2.89 4.12 12.12
N ILE A 44 3.45 3.62 11.02
CA ILE A 44 4.05 4.45 9.97
C ILE A 44 3.00 4.72 8.91
N TRP A 45 2.77 5.99 8.60
CA TRP A 45 1.81 6.44 7.59
C TRP A 45 2.55 6.94 6.35
N LEU A 46 2.15 6.43 5.17
CA LEU A 46 2.75 6.78 3.89
C LEU A 46 1.65 7.18 2.92
N GLN A 47 1.69 8.41 2.42
CA GLN A 47 0.82 8.80 1.33
C GLN A 47 1.40 8.30 0.00
N ALA A 48 0.51 7.85 -0.89
CA ALA A 48 0.88 7.39 -2.22
C ALA A 48 0.59 8.44 -3.27
N ASP A 49 1.49 8.54 -4.24
CA ASP A 49 1.35 9.39 -5.42
C ASP A 49 0.48 8.68 -6.46
N TYR A 50 -0.37 9.43 -7.16
CA TYR A 50 -1.21 8.92 -8.24
C TYR A 50 -0.41 8.92 -9.55
N GLU A 51 -0.23 7.74 -10.14
CA GLU A 51 0.54 7.57 -11.38
C GLU A 51 -0.35 7.50 -12.64
N GLY A 52 -1.68 7.50 -12.48
CA GLY A 52 -2.63 7.24 -13.56
C GLY A 52 -3.15 5.80 -13.57
N GLU A 53 -4.23 5.56 -14.33
CA GLU A 53 -4.77 4.21 -14.61
C GLU A 53 -5.04 3.34 -13.37
N GLY A 54 -5.48 3.97 -12.29
CA GLY A 54 -5.84 3.28 -11.05
C GLY A 54 -4.65 2.97 -10.15
N ILE A 55 -3.46 3.44 -10.51
CA ILE A 55 -2.20 3.09 -9.84
C ILE A 55 -1.79 4.22 -8.88
N TYR A 56 -1.61 3.82 -7.62
CA TYR A 56 -0.99 4.66 -6.59
C TYR A 56 0.28 4.01 -6.08
N THR A 57 1.38 4.76 -5.96
CA THR A 57 2.66 4.22 -5.49
C THR A 57 3.31 5.04 -4.39
N THR A 58 4.05 4.37 -3.53
CA THR A 58 4.96 5.01 -2.57
C THR A 58 6.19 4.14 -2.36
N LYS A 59 7.27 4.73 -1.85
CA LYS A 59 8.51 4.02 -1.52
C LYS A 59 8.80 4.15 -0.04
N THR A 60 9.25 3.05 0.56
CA THR A 60 9.59 3.04 1.98
C THR A 60 10.54 1.91 2.32
N THR A 61 11.20 2.02 3.47
CA THR A 61 11.91 0.90 4.08
C THR A 61 10.94 0.13 4.96
N LEU A 62 10.68 -1.12 4.60
CA LEU A 62 9.76 -1.96 5.38
C LEU A 62 10.45 -2.42 6.67
N PRO A 63 9.75 -2.32 7.82
CA PRO A 63 10.31 -2.85 9.06
C PRO A 63 10.37 -4.39 9.01
N SER A 64 11.37 -4.98 9.68
CA SER A 64 11.75 -6.39 9.52
C SER A 64 10.61 -7.40 9.77
N LYS A 65 10.64 -8.50 8.99
CA LYS A 65 9.93 -9.82 9.03
C LYS A 65 8.47 -9.93 9.53
N SER A 66 7.96 -9.12 10.44
CA SER A 66 6.57 -9.13 10.89
C SER A 66 6.00 -7.72 10.97
N TYR A 67 5.25 -7.32 9.95
CA TYR A 67 4.44 -6.11 9.95
C TYR A 67 3.06 -6.41 9.34
N THR A 68 2.07 -5.64 9.74
CA THR A 68 0.79 -5.54 9.05
C THR A 68 0.83 -4.31 8.17
N LEU A 69 0.42 -4.43 6.92
CA LEU A 69 0.24 -3.31 6.00
C LEU A 69 -1.24 -3.18 5.66
N LEU A 70 -1.79 -1.99 5.84
CA LEU A 70 -3.14 -1.62 5.42
C LEU A 70 -3.02 -0.56 4.33
N GLY A 71 -3.82 -0.70 3.28
CA GLY A 71 -4.08 0.40 2.35
C GLY A 71 -5.41 1.03 2.71
N HIS A 72 -5.46 2.36 2.65
CA HIS A 72 -6.65 3.17 2.86
C HIS A 72 -6.91 3.97 1.60
N PHE A 73 -8.11 3.86 1.05
CA PHE A 73 -8.55 4.71 -0.05
C PHE A 73 -9.59 5.69 0.47
N TYR A 74 -9.37 6.97 0.18
CA TYR A 74 -10.27 8.06 0.47
C TYR A 74 -10.81 8.57 -0.86
N ALA A 75 -12.08 8.32 -1.14
CA ALA A 75 -12.73 8.83 -2.33
C ALA A 75 -13.19 10.28 -2.12
N ALA A 76 -13.22 11.06 -3.20
CA ALA A 76 -13.90 12.34 -3.20
C ALA A 76 -15.37 12.17 -2.73
N GLY A 77 -15.81 13.01 -1.80
CA GLY A 77 -17.16 12.90 -1.20
C GLY A 77 -17.22 12.18 0.15
N GLY A 78 -16.07 11.84 0.75
CA GLY A 78 -16.00 11.37 2.15
C GLY A 78 -16.18 9.87 2.34
N PHE A 79 -16.15 9.08 1.26
CA PHE A 79 -16.12 7.63 1.36
C PHE A 79 -14.70 7.14 1.68
N HIS A 80 -14.61 6.21 2.62
CA HIS A 80 -13.34 5.60 3.04
C HIS A 80 -13.50 4.09 3.08
N PHE A 81 -12.51 3.38 2.55
CA PHE A 81 -12.38 1.96 2.80
C PHE A 81 -10.92 1.57 3.00
N SER A 82 -10.72 0.50 3.76
CA SER A 82 -9.39 -0.02 4.09
C SER A 82 -9.28 -1.48 3.66
N ARG A 83 -8.09 -1.90 3.25
CA ARG A 83 -7.79 -3.31 2.95
C ARG A 83 -6.44 -3.68 3.53
N GLN A 84 -6.41 -4.77 4.27
CA GLN A 84 -5.15 -5.36 4.70
C GLN A 84 -4.45 -6.04 3.53
N TYR A 85 -3.15 -5.80 3.41
CA TYR A 85 -2.27 -6.57 2.54
C TYR A 85 -2.05 -7.95 3.14
N GLU A 86 -2.49 -8.96 2.42
CA GLU A 86 -2.11 -10.34 2.64
C GLU A 86 -1.04 -10.66 1.59
N PRO A 87 0.19 -11.01 1.99
CA PRO A 87 1.21 -11.42 1.04
C PRO A 87 0.63 -12.53 0.16
N GLN A 88 0.68 -12.36 -1.15
CA GLN A 88 0.42 -13.48 -2.04
C GLN A 88 1.55 -14.49 -1.79
N THR A 89 1.28 -15.49 -0.97
CA THR A 89 2.09 -16.70 -0.91
C THR A 89 1.99 -17.32 -2.29
N ASN A 90 3.01 -17.11 -3.11
CA ASN A 90 3.24 -17.95 -4.28
C ASN A 90 3.59 -19.35 -3.74
N SER A 91 2.56 -20.10 -3.34
CA SER A 91 2.61 -21.55 -3.22
C SER A 91 2.69 -22.11 -4.63
N ASN A 92 3.85 -21.97 -5.28
CA ASN A 92 4.29 -22.73 -6.45
C ASN A 92 5.72 -22.29 -6.84
N LEU A 93 6.68 -22.81 -6.09
CA LEU A 93 8.03 -23.11 -6.59
C LEU A 93 8.33 -24.55 -6.14
N ASN A 94 7.74 -25.50 -6.87
CA ASN A 94 8.28 -26.86 -7.01
C ASN A 94 9.14 -26.88 -8.27
#